data_AF-A0A1Q7HUX4-F1
#
_entry.id   AF-A0A1Q7HUX4-F1
#
_cell.length_a   1.000
_cell.length_b   1.000
_cell.length_c   1.000
_cell.angle_alpha   90.00
_cell.angle_beta   90.00
_cell.angle_gamma   90.00
#
_symmetry.space_group_name_H-M   'P 1'
#
loop_
_entity.id
_entity.type
_entity.pdbx_description
1 polymer ?
#
loop_
_entity_poly.entity_id
_entity_poly.type
_entity_poly.pdbx_seq_one_letter_code
_entity_poly.pdbx_strand_id
1 'polypeptide(L)'
;MPDGGVRLRLLSDEDRERRWIDLLPRYAEMQIDAARHRDELLQTRIPDRRPEHMPAAFESFFESERILGHGTRYAITSAELARLGELRPRIVELSEELASGPITATVQHDDLHDGNVFVRDANLFVFDWGDASVAHPFFSLRVALHRREPLLGGTVSTSALVRARDAYLEPWTNSATRAELVEIAVAARLLSIVARILAWGLALKDVPELGDRAEGFPLLLRELLETG
;
A
#
# COMPACT_ATOMS: atom_id res chain seq x y z
N MET A 1 -16.85 14.35 13.86
CA MET A 1 -16.38 15.09 12.67
C MET A 1 -17.59 15.83 12.10
N PRO A 2 -17.47 17.09 11.63
CA PRO A 2 -18.52 17.69 10.82
C PRO A 2 -18.80 16.78 9.61
N ASP A 3 -20.01 16.86 9.06
CA ASP A 3 -20.47 16.03 7.94
C ASP A 3 -19.50 16.20 6.75
N GLY A 4 -18.56 15.26 6.61
CA GLY A 4 -17.45 15.32 5.65
C GLY A 4 -17.91 15.31 4.20
N GLY A 5 -19.19 15.05 3.97
CA GLY A 5 -19.80 14.79 2.68
C GLY A 5 -20.20 13.32 2.57
N VAL A 6 -20.66 12.93 1.38
CA VAL A 6 -21.01 11.54 1.09
C VAL A 6 -19.72 10.75 0.84
N ARG A 7 -19.60 9.54 1.42
CA ARG A 7 -18.45 8.67 1.09
C ARG A 7 -18.51 8.29 -0.39
N LEU A 8 -17.38 8.37 -1.08
CA LEU A 8 -17.30 8.07 -2.52
C LEU A 8 -17.84 6.67 -2.85
N ARG A 9 -17.63 5.68 -1.97
CA ARG A 9 -18.20 4.32 -2.08
C ARG A 9 -19.73 4.27 -2.22
N LEU A 10 -20.45 5.29 -1.71
CA LEU A 10 -21.91 5.33 -1.71
C LEU A 10 -22.51 5.95 -2.97
N LEU A 11 -21.67 6.43 -3.91
CA LEU A 11 -22.15 6.90 -5.21
C LEU A 11 -22.46 5.73 -6.15
N SER A 12 -23.10 6.05 -7.28
CA SER A 12 -23.26 5.10 -8.40
C SER A 12 -21.90 4.59 -8.87
N ASP A 13 -21.84 3.39 -9.45
CA ASP A 13 -20.57 2.81 -9.94
C ASP A 13 -19.87 3.72 -10.96
N GLU A 14 -20.63 4.33 -11.86
CA GLU A 14 -20.13 5.28 -12.87
C GLU A 14 -19.55 6.55 -12.24
N ASP A 15 -20.26 7.17 -11.29
CA ASP A 15 -19.77 8.37 -10.61
C ASP A 15 -18.58 8.08 -9.71
N ARG A 16 -18.59 6.92 -9.05
CA ARG A 16 -17.52 6.44 -8.19
C ARG A 16 -16.25 6.25 -8.99
N GLU A 17 -16.32 5.54 -10.11
CA GLU A 17 -15.18 5.28 -10.99
C GLU A 17 -14.60 6.60 -11.54
N ARG A 18 -15.45 7.46 -12.11
CA ARG A 18 -15.02 8.74 -12.68
C ARG A 18 -14.30 9.61 -11.65
N ARG A 19 -14.91 9.80 -10.47
CA ARG A 19 -14.31 10.61 -9.40
C ARG A 19 -13.07 9.96 -8.78
N TRP A 20 -12.98 8.63 -8.79
CA TRP A 20 -11.75 7.93 -8.37
C TRP A 20 -10.59 8.22 -9.31
N ILE A 21 -10.83 8.10 -10.61
CA ILE A 21 -9.83 8.43 -11.65
C ILE A 21 -9.42 9.91 -11.55
N ASP A 22 -10.37 10.82 -11.30
CA ASP A 22 -10.08 12.26 -11.12
C ASP A 22 -9.28 12.57 -9.84
N LEU A 23 -9.42 11.74 -8.79
CA LEU A 23 -8.72 11.93 -7.51
C LEU A 23 -7.23 11.58 -7.60
N LEU A 24 -6.91 10.48 -8.28
CA LEU A 24 -5.59 9.86 -8.20
C LEU A 24 -4.43 10.75 -8.66
N PRO A 25 -4.55 11.58 -9.73
CA PRO A 25 -3.51 12.55 -10.07
C PRO A 25 -3.29 13.57 -8.96
N ARG A 26 -4.36 14.08 -8.34
CA ARG A 26 -4.25 15.07 -7.25
C ARG A 26 -3.61 14.50 -5.99
N TYR A 27 -3.92 13.23 -5.69
CA TYR A 27 -3.26 12.51 -4.60
C TYR A 27 -1.75 12.32 -4.89
N ALA A 28 -1.39 11.95 -6.12
CA ALA A 28 0.01 11.84 -6.54
C ALA A 28 0.75 13.20 -6.50
N GLU A 29 0.13 14.29 -6.95
CA GLU A 29 0.69 15.65 -6.85
C GLU A 29 0.95 16.05 -5.38
N MET A 30 0.00 15.76 -4.49
CA MET A 30 0.18 15.99 -3.05
C MET A 30 1.35 15.16 -2.49
N GLN A 31 1.52 13.91 -2.93
CA GLN A 31 2.68 13.09 -2.54
C GLN A 31 4.00 13.66 -3.05
N ILE A 32 4.05 14.15 -4.29
CA ILE A 32 5.22 14.81 -4.89
C ILE A 32 5.59 16.07 -4.09
N ASP A 33 4.60 16.90 -3.75
CA ASP A 33 4.84 18.10 -2.94
C ASP A 33 5.29 17.74 -1.52
N ALA A 34 4.66 16.75 -0.88
CA ALA A 34 5.02 16.26 0.45
C ALA A 34 6.43 15.64 0.49
N ALA A 35 6.94 15.11 -0.62
CA ALA A 35 8.29 14.54 -0.69
C ALA A 35 9.37 15.59 -0.37
N ARG A 36 9.11 16.88 -0.65
CA ARG A 36 10.01 18.00 -0.30
C ARG A 36 10.13 18.22 1.21
N HIS A 37 9.14 17.75 1.97
CA HIS A 37 9.07 17.84 3.43
C HIS A 37 9.27 16.48 4.11
N ARG A 38 9.79 15.47 3.40
CA ARG A 38 9.99 14.11 3.92
C ARG A 38 10.73 14.10 5.26
N ASP A 39 11.81 14.87 5.38
CA ASP A 39 12.63 14.85 6.59
C ASP A 39 11.90 15.50 7.78
N GLU A 40 11.05 16.50 7.53
CA GLU A 40 10.14 17.06 8.55
C GLU A 40 9.07 16.05 8.95
N LEU A 41 8.49 15.33 7.99
CA LEU A 41 7.54 14.24 8.27
C LEU A 41 8.19 13.17 9.15
N LEU A 42 9.42 12.74 8.85
CA LEU A 42 10.17 11.75 9.62
C LEU A 42 10.52 12.21 11.05
N GLN A 43 10.52 13.52 11.32
CA GLN A 43 10.68 14.05 12.69
C GLN A 43 9.38 13.97 13.52
N THR A 44 8.25 13.64 12.89
CA THR A 44 6.99 13.39 13.59
C THR A 44 6.90 11.95 14.11
N ARG A 45 5.72 11.50 14.56
CA ARG A 45 5.48 10.09 14.93
C ARG A 45 5.00 9.22 13.76
N ILE A 46 5.00 9.75 12.53
CA ILE A 46 4.65 8.96 11.36
C ILE A 46 5.67 7.81 11.19
N PRO A 47 5.23 6.56 10.96
CA PRO A 47 6.14 5.45 10.73
C PRO A 47 7.04 5.68 9.52
N ASP A 48 8.32 5.33 9.65
CA ASP A 48 9.26 5.20 8.54
C ASP A 48 9.17 3.77 7.97
N ARG A 49 8.69 3.65 6.74
CA ARG A 49 8.56 2.40 5.98
C ARG A 49 9.21 2.54 4.59
N ARG A 50 10.27 3.33 4.49
CA ARG A 50 11.05 3.44 3.25
C ARG A 50 11.65 2.09 2.84
N PRO A 51 11.88 1.85 1.53
CA PRO A 51 12.32 0.55 1.01
C PRO A 51 13.54 -0.04 1.73
N GLU A 52 14.51 0.79 2.12
CA GLU A 52 15.72 0.37 2.84
C GLU A 52 15.46 -0.37 4.16
N HIS A 53 14.29 -0.20 4.77
CA HIS A 53 13.90 -0.87 6.02
C HIS A 53 13.17 -2.19 5.81
N MET A 54 12.70 -2.47 4.59
CA MET A 54 11.84 -3.61 4.30
C MET A 54 12.51 -4.98 4.54
N PRO A 55 13.82 -5.18 4.28
CA PRO A 55 14.47 -6.46 4.58
C PRO A 55 14.45 -6.79 6.06
N ALA A 56 14.84 -5.84 6.93
CA ALA A 56 14.83 -6.04 8.37
C ALA A 56 13.40 -6.22 8.92
N ALA A 57 12.44 -5.47 8.38
CA ALA A 57 11.03 -5.65 8.70
C ALA A 57 10.53 -7.06 8.35
N PHE A 58 10.87 -7.55 7.17
CA PHE A 58 10.47 -8.89 6.72
C PHE A 58 11.07 -9.99 7.62
N GLU A 59 12.34 -9.87 8.03
CA GLU A 59 12.94 -10.82 8.98
C GLU A 59 12.19 -10.88 10.31
N SER A 60 11.72 -9.73 10.82
CA SER A 60 10.99 -9.67 12.09
C SER A 60 9.69 -10.49 12.09
N PHE A 61 9.12 -10.79 10.91
CA PHE A 61 7.88 -11.58 10.82
C PHE A 61 8.08 -13.03 11.27
N PHE A 62 9.28 -13.58 11.05
CA PHE A 62 9.61 -14.96 11.43
C PHE A 62 9.75 -15.14 12.95
N GLU A 63 9.96 -14.06 13.68
CA GLU A 63 10.11 -14.04 15.13
C GLU A 63 8.79 -13.71 15.85
N SER A 64 7.76 -13.29 15.09
CA SER A 64 6.50 -12.81 15.65
C SER A 64 5.41 -13.88 15.60
N GLU A 65 5.20 -14.58 16.72
CA GLU A 65 4.10 -15.54 16.88
C GLU A 65 2.74 -14.95 16.48
N ARG A 66 2.54 -13.65 16.76
CA ARG A 66 1.32 -12.92 16.43
C ARG A 66 1.15 -12.74 14.93
N ILE A 67 2.19 -12.35 14.20
CA ILE A 67 2.15 -12.20 12.73
C ILE A 67 1.98 -13.57 12.07
N LEU A 68 2.65 -14.60 12.59
CA LEU A 68 2.52 -15.98 12.13
C LEU A 68 1.15 -16.61 12.47
N GLY A 69 0.35 -15.96 13.32
CA GLY A 69 -0.96 -16.44 13.76
C GLY A 69 -0.90 -17.68 14.65
N HIS A 70 0.22 -17.89 15.36
CA HIS A 70 0.41 -19.04 16.24
C HIS A 70 -0.71 -19.14 17.29
N GLY A 71 -1.14 -20.36 17.60
CA GLY A 71 -2.27 -20.60 18.52
C GLY A 71 -3.65 -20.28 17.94
N THR A 72 -3.75 -19.91 16.66
CA THR A 72 -5.04 -19.67 15.98
C THR A 72 -5.29 -20.68 14.86
N ARG A 73 -6.55 -20.82 14.42
CA ARG A 73 -6.91 -21.65 13.25
C ARG A 73 -6.32 -21.15 11.93
N TYR A 74 -5.76 -19.94 11.92
CA TYR A 74 -5.27 -19.27 10.71
C TYR A 74 -3.75 -19.36 10.53
N ALA A 75 -3.05 -19.95 11.50
CA ALA A 75 -1.60 -20.01 11.57
C ALA A 75 -0.94 -20.40 10.24
N ILE A 76 0.19 -19.76 9.95
CA ILE A 76 1.05 -20.15 8.84
C ILE A 76 1.65 -21.52 9.12
N THR A 77 1.57 -22.41 8.15
CA THR A 77 2.13 -23.76 8.22
C THR A 77 3.66 -23.73 8.11
N SER A 78 4.35 -24.76 8.59
CA SER A 78 5.82 -24.84 8.44
C SER A 78 6.27 -24.82 6.98
N ALA A 79 5.46 -25.36 6.06
CA ALA A 79 5.73 -25.33 4.63
C ALA A 79 5.58 -23.91 4.04
N GLU A 80 4.53 -23.18 4.43
CA GLU A 80 4.37 -21.77 4.04
C GLU A 80 5.48 -20.91 4.64
N LEU A 81 5.90 -21.16 5.89
CA LEU A 81 7.01 -20.44 6.54
C LEU A 81 8.34 -20.65 5.80
N ALA A 82 8.64 -21.89 5.37
CA ALA A 82 9.82 -22.18 4.57
C ALA A 82 9.80 -21.42 3.23
N ARG A 83 8.66 -21.43 2.53
CA ARG A 83 8.47 -20.69 1.27
C ARG A 83 8.58 -19.18 1.44
N LEU A 84 8.05 -18.63 2.54
CA LEU A 84 8.23 -17.20 2.86
C LEU A 84 9.73 -16.91 2.98
N GLY A 85 10.49 -17.81 3.58
CA GLY A 85 11.93 -17.65 3.72
C GLY A 85 12.70 -17.60 2.40
N GLU A 86 12.17 -18.19 1.33
CA GLU A 86 12.74 -18.15 -0.02
C GLU A 86 12.58 -16.76 -0.67
N LEU A 87 11.68 -15.90 -0.17
CA LEU A 87 11.48 -14.54 -0.67
C LEU A 87 12.54 -13.54 -0.21
N ARG A 88 13.40 -13.90 0.78
CA ARG A 88 14.41 -12.98 1.34
C ARG A 88 15.29 -12.29 0.28
N PRO A 89 15.90 -13.00 -0.68
CA PRO A 89 16.74 -12.36 -1.69
C PRO A 89 15.94 -11.38 -2.55
N ARG A 90 14.69 -11.74 -2.88
CA ARG A 90 13.80 -10.88 -3.68
C ARG A 90 13.38 -9.63 -2.93
N ILE A 91 13.10 -9.74 -1.62
CA ILE A 91 12.82 -8.58 -0.77
C ILE A 91 14.03 -7.64 -0.74
N VAL A 92 15.25 -8.16 -0.58
CA VAL A 92 16.48 -7.34 -0.59
C VAL A 92 16.65 -6.63 -1.94
N GLU A 93 16.58 -7.38 -3.04
CA GLU A 93 16.72 -6.84 -4.40
C GLU A 93 15.73 -5.71 -4.70
N LEU A 94 14.44 -5.94 -4.45
CA LEU A 94 13.40 -4.92 -4.66
C LEU A 94 13.57 -3.72 -3.74
N SER A 95 14.05 -3.93 -2.52
CA SER A 95 14.29 -2.84 -1.56
C SER A 95 15.41 -1.94 -2.05
N GLU A 96 16.50 -2.51 -2.55
CA GLU A 96 17.63 -1.78 -3.13
C GLU A 96 17.22 -1.06 -4.43
N GLU A 97 16.48 -1.74 -5.31
CA GLU A 97 15.95 -1.16 -6.55
C GLU A 97 15.09 0.07 -6.27
N LEU A 98 14.11 -0.05 -5.37
CA LEU A 98 13.20 1.06 -5.05
C LEU A 98 13.86 2.16 -4.21
N ALA A 99 14.84 1.84 -3.36
CA ALA A 99 15.57 2.84 -2.57
C ALA A 99 16.51 3.69 -3.44
N SER A 100 17.08 3.11 -4.49
CA SER A 100 18.01 3.78 -5.42
C SER A 100 17.34 4.35 -6.67
N GLY A 101 16.05 4.07 -6.86
CA GLY A 101 15.27 4.49 -8.01
C GLY A 101 14.94 5.99 -8.05
N PRO A 102 14.29 6.46 -9.14
CA PRO A 102 14.02 7.88 -9.36
C PRO A 102 12.89 8.45 -8.51
N ILE A 103 12.14 7.61 -7.80
CA ILE A 103 10.94 8.01 -7.06
C ILE A 103 11.28 8.22 -5.58
N THR A 104 11.20 9.47 -5.15
CA THR A 104 11.48 9.82 -3.75
C THR A 104 10.38 9.33 -2.82
N ALA A 105 10.77 8.68 -1.72
CA ALA A 105 9.83 8.29 -0.68
C ALA A 105 9.12 9.49 -0.05
N THR A 106 7.84 9.32 0.25
CA THR A 106 6.94 10.39 0.72
C THR A 106 5.80 9.78 1.53
N VAL A 107 4.86 10.61 1.98
CA VAL A 107 3.66 10.15 2.67
C VAL A 107 2.85 9.20 1.78
N GLN A 108 2.37 8.11 2.34
CA GLN A 108 1.44 7.19 1.70
C GLN A 108 0.40 6.72 2.71
N HIS A 109 -0.84 6.54 2.27
CA HIS A 109 -2.01 6.34 3.14
C HIS A 109 -2.13 4.92 3.73
N ASP A 110 -1.57 3.92 3.06
CA ASP A 110 -1.59 2.49 3.37
C ASP A 110 -2.96 1.79 3.28
N ASP A 111 -4.05 2.57 3.24
CA ASP A 111 -5.43 2.09 3.10
C ASP A 111 -6.29 3.03 2.22
N LEU A 112 -5.70 3.53 1.12
CA LEU A 112 -6.40 4.42 0.18
C LEU A 112 -7.44 3.63 -0.64
N HIS A 113 -8.71 3.77 -0.27
CA HIS A 113 -9.85 3.24 -1.02
C HIS A 113 -11.03 4.23 -1.03
N ASP A 114 -12.01 3.99 -1.89
CA ASP A 114 -13.25 4.78 -2.03
C ASP A 114 -14.07 5.03 -0.73
N GLY A 115 -13.93 4.18 0.29
CA GLY A 115 -14.52 4.39 1.61
C GLY A 115 -13.83 5.47 2.46
N ASN A 116 -12.57 5.80 2.13
CA ASN A 116 -11.71 6.78 2.81
C ASN A 116 -11.64 8.10 2.02
N VAL A 117 -12.65 8.33 1.18
CA VAL A 117 -12.81 9.56 0.42
C VAL A 117 -14.21 10.11 0.63
N PHE A 118 -14.27 11.36 1.06
CA PHE A 118 -15.50 12.12 1.06
C PHE A 118 -15.66 12.94 -0.21
N VAL A 119 -16.92 13.08 -0.64
CA VAL A 119 -17.34 13.88 -1.77
C VAL A 119 -18.22 15.02 -1.26
N ARG A 120 -17.81 16.25 -1.56
CA ARG A 120 -18.61 17.45 -1.30
C ARG A 120 -18.54 18.37 -2.52
N ASP A 121 -19.67 18.52 -3.20
CA ASP A 121 -19.77 19.20 -4.48
C ASP A 121 -18.77 18.62 -5.52
N ALA A 122 -17.86 19.45 -6.03
CA ALA A 122 -16.77 19.04 -6.94
C ALA A 122 -15.49 18.59 -6.20
N ASN A 123 -15.45 18.71 -4.86
CA ASN A 123 -14.26 18.42 -4.07
C ASN A 123 -14.25 16.99 -3.54
N LEU A 124 -13.03 16.45 -3.44
CA LEU A 124 -12.73 15.10 -2.95
C LEU A 124 -11.72 15.23 -1.81
N PHE A 125 -12.00 14.59 -0.68
CA PHE A 125 -11.17 14.67 0.52
C PHE A 125 -10.75 13.28 0.97
N VAL A 126 -9.45 13.01 0.92
CA VAL A 126 -8.85 11.79 1.50
C VAL A 126 -8.74 11.99 3.01
N PHE A 127 -9.29 11.05 3.78
CA PHE A 127 -9.27 11.08 5.24
C PHE A 127 -8.88 9.71 5.80
N ASP A 128 -8.72 9.63 7.12
CA ASP A 128 -8.30 8.40 7.83
C ASP A 128 -6.84 8.01 7.59
N TRP A 129 -5.95 8.99 7.79
CA TRP A 129 -4.50 8.84 7.69
C TRP A 129 -3.88 8.05 8.86
N GLY A 130 -4.66 7.26 9.59
CA GLY A 130 -4.20 6.53 10.78
C GLY A 130 -3.12 5.48 10.49
N ASP A 131 -3.15 4.87 9.31
CA ASP A 131 -2.18 3.86 8.87
C ASP A 131 -1.02 4.46 8.04
N ALA A 132 -1.01 5.78 7.84
CA ALA A 132 -0.08 6.45 6.95
C ALA A 132 1.37 6.29 7.40
N SER A 133 2.28 6.27 6.43
CA SER A 133 3.73 6.17 6.66
C SER A 133 4.50 7.01 5.67
N VAL A 134 5.77 7.31 5.95
CA VAL A 134 6.73 7.70 4.91
C VAL A 134 7.27 6.43 4.26
N ALA A 135 6.97 6.21 2.97
CA ALA A 135 7.41 5.02 2.23
C ALA A 135 7.52 5.31 0.73
N HIS A 136 7.76 4.27 -0.08
CA HIS A 136 7.65 4.42 -1.53
C HIS A 136 6.18 4.74 -1.90
N PRO A 137 5.89 5.84 -2.62
CA PRO A 137 4.51 6.32 -2.82
C PRO A 137 3.61 5.27 -3.48
N PHE A 138 4.20 4.45 -4.38
CA PHE A 138 3.47 3.45 -5.16
C PHE A 138 2.94 2.28 -4.31
N PHE A 139 3.31 2.19 -3.02
CA PHE A 139 2.63 1.27 -2.10
C PHE A 139 1.12 1.58 -1.99
N SER A 140 0.72 2.84 -2.21
CA SER A 140 -0.69 3.25 -2.25
C SER A 140 -1.49 2.50 -3.32
N LEU A 141 -0.85 2.12 -4.44
CA LEU A 141 -1.52 1.47 -5.57
C LEU A 141 -2.10 0.11 -5.21
N ARG A 142 -1.51 -0.59 -4.22
CA ARG A 142 -2.01 -1.90 -3.79
C ARG A 142 -3.47 -1.83 -3.34
N VAL A 143 -3.83 -0.85 -2.51
CA VAL A 143 -5.21 -0.70 -2.05
C VAL A 143 -6.04 0.05 -3.08
N ALA A 144 -5.45 1.08 -3.72
CA ALA A 144 -6.16 1.95 -4.62
C ALA A 144 -6.64 1.29 -5.93
N LEU A 145 -5.98 0.20 -6.35
CA LEU A 145 -6.33 -0.56 -7.57
C LEU A 145 -6.91 -1.94 -7.28
N HIS A 146 -7.41 -2.16 -6.07
CA HIS A 146 -7.79 -3.47 -5.53
C HIS A 146 -6.61 -4.43 -5.39
N ARG A 147 -6.45 -4.94 -4.17
CA ARG A 147 -5.28 -5.69 -3.66
C ARG A 147 -4.79 -6.84 -4.54
N ARG A 148 -5.60 -7.36 -5.48
CA ARG A 148 -5.31 -8.56 -6.29
C ARG A 148 -5.18 -8.31 -7.79
N GLU A 149 -5.36 -7.08 -8.26
CA GLU A 149 -5.42 -6.81 -9.70
C GLU A 149 -4.02 -6.63 -10.32
N PRO A 150 -3.76 -7.21 -11.52
CA PRO A 150 -2.47 -7.08 -12.19
C PRO A 150 -2.19 -5.63 -12.58
N LEU A 151 -1.06 -5.09 -12.11
CA LEU A 151 -0.65 -3.72 -12.41
C LEU A 151 -0.19 -3.54 -13.86
N LEU A 152 0.23 -4.60 -14.58
CA LEU A 152 0.59 -4.52 -16.00
C LEU A 152 -0.63 -4.48 -16.93
N GLY A 153 -1.83 -4.70 -16.41
CA GLY A 153 -2.98 -5.07 -17.21
C GLY A 153 -2.91 -6.56 -17.59
N GLY A 154 -3.99 -7.28 -17.36
CA GLY A 154 -4.13 -8.69 -17.75
C GLY A 154 -5.50 -8.90 -18.40
N THR A 155 -5.81 -10.14 -18.80
CA THR A 155 -7.13 -10.50 -19.34
C THR A 155 -8.29 -10.22 -18.37
N VAL A 156 -7.99 -10.09 -17.07
CA VAL A 156 -8.94 -9.83 -15.97
C VAL A 156 -8.96 -8.36 -15.54
N SER A 157 -7.96 -7.55 -15.91
CA SER A 157 -7.91 -6.14 -15.50
C SER A 157 -8.96 -5.35 -16.27
N THR A 158 -9.90 -4.72 -15.56
CA THR A 158 -10.90 -3.86 -16.19
C THR A 158 -10.24 -2.61 -16.75
N SER A 159 -10.77 -2.08 -17.87
CA SER A 159 -10.28 -0.82 -18.45
C SER A 159 -10.22 0.33 -17.44
N ALA A 160 -11.09 0.30 -16.42
CA ALA A 160 -11.13 1.27 -15.32
C ALA A 160 -9.89 1.24 -14.43
N LEU A 161 -9.37 0.05 -14.07
CA LEU A 161 -8.19 -0.07 -13.22
C LEU A 161 -6.92 0.36 -13.94
N VAL A 162 -6.81 0.03 -15.22
CA VAL A 162 -5.73 0.54 -16.07
C VAL A 162 -5.79 2.07 -16.12
N ARG A 163 -6.98 2.66 -16.37
CA ARG A 163 -7.16 4.12 -16.33
C ARG A 163 -6.80 4.73 -14.97
N ALA A 164 -7.18 4.08 -13.87
CA ALA A 164 -6.89 4.55 -12.52
C ALA A 164 -5.38 4.52 -12.21
N ARG A 165 -4.70 3.40 -12.51
CA ARG A 165 -3.22 3.29 -12.44
C ARG A 165 -2.58 4.42 -13.25
N ASP A 166 -3.09 4.58 -14.46
CA ASP A 166 -2.55 5.51 -15.42
C ASP A 166 -2.73 6.98 -14.99
N ALA A 167 -3.86 7.30 -14.39
CA ALA A 167 -4.12 8.61 -13.81
C ALA A 167 -3.20 8.86 -12.59
N TYR A 168 -3.05 7.89 -11.69
CA TYR A 168 -2.14 8.00 -10.55
C TYR A 168 -0.67 8.22 -10.96
N LEU A 169 -0.20 7.47 -11.97
CA LEU A 169 1.19 7.51 -12.40
C LEU A 169 1.53 8.75 -13.24
N GLU A 170 0.54 9.49 -13.75
CA GLU A 170 0.80 10.58 -14.70
C GLU A 170 1.65 11.73 -14.13
N PRO A 171 1.38 12.27 -12.93
CA PRO A 171 2.21 13.32 -12.35
C PRO A 171 3.69 12.93 -12.15
N TRP A 172 3.97 11.63 -12.05
CA TRP A 172 5.32 11.09 -11.85
C TRP A 172 6.14 11.04 -13.14
N THR A 173 5.58 11.36 -14.31
CA THR A 173 6.30 11.35 -15.60
C THR A 173 7.43 12.37 -15.69
N ASN A 174 7.49 13.32 -14.76
CA ASN A 174 8.63 14.21 -14.56
C ASN A 174 9.86 13.48 -13.98
N SER A 175 9.70 12.29 -13.39
CA SER A 175 10.78 11.52 -12.74
C SER A 175 11.25 10.32 -13.58
N ALA A 176 10.37 9.72 -14.38
CA ALA A 176 10.68 8.58 -15.25
C ALA A 176 9.66 8.46 -16.38
N THR A 177 9.97 7.67 -17.41
CA THR A 177 9.02 7.40 -18.49
C THR A 177 7.83 6.59 -18.00
N ARG A 178 6.70 6.66 -18.71
CA ARG A 178 5.50 5.90 -18.35
C ARG A 178 5.76 4.39 -18.21
N ALA A 179 6.56 3.81 -19.10
CA ALA A 179 6.90 2.39 -19.05
C ALA A 179 7.68 2.07 -17.76
N GLU A 180 8.71 2.84 -17.44
CA GLU A 180 9.50 2.67 -16.22
C GLU A 180 8.63 2.83 -14.96
N LEU A 181 7.72 3.80 -14.93
CA LEU A 181 6.81 4.01 -13.80
C LEU A 181 5.89 2.79 -13.54
N VAL A 182 5.44 2.13 -14.60
CA VAL A 182 4.64 0.90 -14.49
C VAL A 182 5.49 -0.25 -13.93
N GLU A 183 6.73 -0.42 -14.41
CA GLU A 183 7.65 -1.43 -13.86
C GLU A 183 7.98 -1.17 -12.39
N ILE A 184 8.24 0.08 -12.01
CA ILE A 184 8.46 0.47 -10.61
C ILE A 184 7.21 0.18 -9.75
N ALA A 185 6.01 0.41 -10.28
CA ALA A 185 4.77 0.08 -9.57
C ALA A 185 4.61 -1.43 -9.35
N VAL A 186 5.00 -2.24 -10.34
CA VAL A 186 5.03 -3.71 -10.22
C VAL A 186 6.05 -4.15 -9.16
N ALA A 187 7.27 -3.62 -9.20
CA ALA A 187 8.33 -3.86 -8.22
C ALA A 187 7.88 -3.50 -6.78
N ALA A 188 7.19 -2.37 -6.63
CA ALA A 188 6.68 -1.88 -5.35
C ALA A 188 5.59 -2.78 -4.71
N ARG A 189 4.94 -3.64 -5.49
CA ARG A 189 3.80 -4.43 -5.02
C ARG A 189 4.16 -5.37 -3.88
N LEU A 190 5.26 -6.12 -3.99
CA LEU A 190 5.65 -7.09 -2.96
C LEU A 190 5.95 -6.38 -1.62
N LEU A 191 6.73 -5.28 -1.66
CA LEU A 191 7.09 -4.52 -0.47
C LEU A 191 5.89 -3.77 0.15
N SER A 192 4.88 -3.42 -0.65
CA SER A 192 3.64 -2.81 -0.12
C SER A 192 2.87 -3.76 0.81
N ILE A 193 3.01 -5.09 0.64
CA ILE A 193 2.38 -6.07 1.54
C ILE A 193 3.15 -6.13 2.87
N VAL A 194 4.50 -6.07 2.82
CA VAL A 194 5.35 -5.95 4.02
C VAL A 194 4.98 -4.70 4.81
N ALA A 195 4.87 -3.55 4.14
CA ALA A 195 4.44 -2.30 4.76
C ALA A 195 3.05 -2.41 5.40
N ARG A 196 2.11 -3.13 4.76
CA ARG A 196 0.77 -3.35 5.31
C ARG A 196 0.78 -4.20 6.58
N ILE A 197 1.59 -5.26 6.62
CA ILE A 197 1.76 -6.09 7.82
C ILE A 197 2.27 -5.24 8.99
N LEU A 198 3.24 -4.35 8.74
CA LEU A 198 3.73 -3.42 9.77
C LEU A 198 2.65 -2.46 10.26
N ALA A 199 1.81 -1.93 9.35
CA ALA A 199 0.71 -1.04 9.69
C ALA A 199 -0.28 -1.70 10.64
N TRP A 200 -0.70 -2.92 10.30
CA TRP A 200 -1.59 -3.71 11.15
C TRP A 200 -0.93 -4.06 12.48
N GLY A 201 0.36 -4.40 12.47
CA GLY A 201 1.14 -4.64 13.68
C GLY A 201 1.08 -3.46 14.64
N LEU A 202 1.27 -2.25 14.10
CA LEU A 202 1.20 -1.01 14.87
C LEU A 202 -0.22 -0.70 15.36
N ALA A 203 -1.22 -0.79 14.49
CA ALA A 203 -2.62 -0.49 14.82
C ALA A 203 -3.19 -1.45 15.87
N LEU A 204 -2.71 -2.70 15.91
CA LEU A 204 -3.20 -3.75 16.79
C LEU A 204 -2.26 -4.04 17.96
N LYS A 205 -1.20 -3.25 18.19
CA LYS A 205 -0.17 -3.55 19.20
C LYS A 205 -0.74 -3.70 20.62
N ASP A 206 -1.77 -2.93 20.96
CA ASP A 206 -2.38 -2.88 22.29
C ASP A 206 -3.65 -3.75 22.39
N VAL A 207 -3.92 -4.58 21.37
CA VAL A 207 -5.08 -5.49 21.34
C VAL A 207 -4.65 -6.88 21.83
N PRO A 208 -4.96 -7.30 23.07
CA PRO A 208 -4.46 -8.56 23.62
C PRO A 208 -4.97 -9.78 22.83
N GLU A 209 -6.27 -9.82 22.53
CA GLU A 209 -6.91 -10.89 21.77
C GLU A 209 -7.46 -10.36 20.44
N LEU A 210 -6.95 -10.90 19.34
CA LEU A 210 -7.36 -10.48 18.01
C LEU A 210 -8.72 -11.06 17.60
N GLY A 211 -9.13 -12.20 18.16
CA GLY A 211 -10.31 -12.95 17.70
C GLY A 211 -10.17 -13.27 16.21
N ASP A 212 -11.24 -13.06 15.45
CA ASP A 212 -11.24 -13.30 13.99
C ASP A 212 -10.28 -12.35 13.24
N ARG A 213 -9.89 -11.21 13.82
CA ARG A 213 -8.87 -10.32 13.21
C ARG A 213 -7.49 -10.97 13.13
N ALA A 214 -7.25 -12.06 13.85
CA ALA A 214 -6.00 -12.81 13.79
C ALA A 214 -5.72 -13.39 12.39
N GLU A 215 -6.76 -13.56 11.57
CA GLU A 215 -6.64 -14.02 10.19
C GLU A 215 -5.86 -13.04 9.30
N GLY A 216 -5.86 -11.74 9.61
CA GLY A 216 -5.31 -10.72 8.73
C GLY A 216 -3.82 -10.85 8.46
N PHE A 217 -3.00 -11.17 9.48
CA PHE A 217 -1.56 -11.35 9.25
C PHE A 217 -1.27 -12.59 8.39
N PRO A 218 -1.80 -13.80 8.70
CA PRO A 218 -1.61 -14.95 7.83
C PRO A 218 -2.16 -14.75 6.40
N LEU A 219 -3.26 -14.02 6.21
CA LEU A 219 -3.74 -13.68 4.86
C LEU A 219 -2.74 -12.81 4.09
N LEU A 220 -2.16 -11.79 4.72
CA LEU A 220 -1.14 -10.95 4.09
C LEU A 220 0.15 -11.73 3.79
N LEU A 221 0.56 -12.64 4.68
CA LEU A 221 1.69 -13.53 4.43
C LEU A 221 1.43 -14.48 3.25
N ARG A 222 0.22 -15.01 3.10
CA ARG A 222 -0.16 -15.80 1.92
C ARG A 222 -0.22 -14.95 0.66
N GLU A 223 -0.67 -13.70 0.75
CA GLU A 223 -0.63 -12.75 -0.36
C GLU A 223 0.82 -12.46 -0.82
N LEU A 224 1.80 -12.40 0.10
CA LEU A 224 3.23 -12.32 -0.25
C LEU A 224 3.66 -13.54 -1.07
N LEU A 225 3.28 -14.76 -0.67
CA LEU A 225 3.59 -16.00 -1.38
C LEU A 225 2.94 -16.11 -2.78
N GLU A 226 1.82 -15.42 -2.99
CA GLU A 226 1.15 -15.34 -4.29
C GLU A 226 1.76 -14.27 -5.21
N THR A 227 2.46 -13.29 -4.63
CA THR A 227 3.01 -12.13 -5.34
C THR A 227 4.51 -12.28 -5.67
N GLY A 228 5.26 -13.00 -4.83
CA GLY A 228 6.70 -13.25 -4.99
C GLY A 228 6.98 -14.58 -5.67
#